data_AF-A0A7G7BUQ7-F1
#
_entry.id   AF-A0A7G7BUQ7-F1
#
_cell.length_a   1.000
_cell.length_b   1.000
_cell.length_c   1.000
_cell.angle_alpha   90.00
_cell.angle_beta   90.00
_cell.angle_gamma   90.00
#
_symmetry.space_group_name_H-M   'P 1'
#
loop_
_entity.id
_entity.type
_entity.pdbx_description
1 polymer ?
#
loop_
_entity_poly.entity_id
_entity_poly.type
_entity_poly.pdbx_seq_one_letter_code
_entity_poly.pdbx_strand_id
1 'polypeptide(L)'
;MQVTNETKAVLIADKGRVVGFVKSNEPGKISLAVPADRAVMTPAQARQLAAWLIGEAEKTREAETQEQRAKRLYGAAEARRQAEIRATLGGYPRRGPRAF
;
A
#
# COMPACT_ATOMS: atom_id res chain seq x y z
N MET A 1 18.19 -6.96 1.10
CA MET A 1 17.86 -6.20 2.32
C MET A 1 16.61 -5.39 2.01
N GLN A 2 15.44 -5.81 2.49
CA GLN A 2 14.18 -5.11 2.24
C GLN A 2 14.08 -3.97 3.26
N VAL A 3 14.12 -2.71 2.82
CA VAL A 3 13.94 -1.55 3.70
C VAL A 3 12.45 -1.42 3.98
N THR A 4 12.02 -1.63 5.22
CA THR A 4 10.64 -1.39 5.66
C THR A 4 10.59 -0.02 6.33
N ASN A 5 9.83 0.93 5.79
CA ASN A 5 9.55 2.18 6.47
C ASN A 5 8.36 1.96 7.43
N GLU A 6 8.57 2.25 8.72
CA GLU A 6 7.55 2.13 9.76
C GLU A 6 7.25 3.52 10.34
N THR A 7 5.99 3.93 10.30
CA THR A 7 5.52 5.10 11.05
C THR A 7 5.03 4.60 12.39
N LYS A 8 5.61 5.08 13.50
CA LYS A 8 5.29 4.63 14.85
C LYS A 8 4.83 5.80 15.72
N ALA A 9 3.71 5.61 16.41
CA ALA A 9 3.19 6.53 17.41
C ALA A 9 3.07 5.82 18.76
N VAL A 10 3.46 6.48 19.84
CA VAL A 10 3.36 5.94 21.20
C VAL A 10 2.52 6.90 22.04
N LEU A 11 1.43 6.39 22.59
CA LEU A 11 0.62 7.08 23.58
C LEU A 11 0.90 6.47 24.95
N ILE A 12 1.44 7.27 25.87
CA ILE A 12 1.55 6.90 27.29
C ILE A 12 0.20 7.22 27.94
N ALA A 13 -0.51 6.17 28.31
CA ALA A 13 -1.83 6.26 28.91
C ALA A 13 -1.70 6.43 30.43
N ASP A 14 -2.81 6.73 31.09
CA ASP A 14 -2.85 6.84 32.57
C ASP A 14 -2.39 5.53 33.25
N LYS A 15 -2.76 4.39 32.66
CA LYS A 15 -2.15 3.09 32.98
C LYS A 15 -1.78 2.36 31.69
N GLY A 16 -0.51 1.98 31.55
CA GLY A 16 -0.01 1.27 30.37
C GLY A 16 0.33 2.20 29.20
N ARG A 17 0.54 1.62 28.01
CA ARG A 17 0.84 2.38 26.78
C ARG A 17 0.15 1.76 25.58
N VAL A 18 -0.10 2.57 24.57
CA VAL A 18 -0.56 2.10 23.26
C VAL A 18 0.47 2.49 22.21
N VAL A 19 0.83 1.53 21.38
CA VAL A 19 1.80 1.71 20.29
C VAL A 19 1.07 1.48 18.99
N GLY A 20 0.85 2.54 18.23
CA GLY A 20 0.32 2.47 16.88
C GLY A 20 1.46 2.41 15.85
N PHE A 21 1.31 1.58 14.83
CA PHE A 21 2.26 1.56 13.72
C PHE A 21 1.61 1.19 12.39
N VAL A 22 2.16 1.79 11.33
CA VAL A 22 1.82 1.51 9.92
C VAL A 22 3.11 1.07 9.24
N LYS A 23 3.06 -0.04 8.51
CA LYS A 23 4.23 -0.62 7.85
C LYS A 23 4.06 -0.61 6.34
N SER A 24 5.14 -0.32 5.62
CA SER A 24 5.10 -0.34 4.14
C SER A 24 4.82 -1.71 3.55
N ASN A 25 5.15 -2.79 4.26
CA ASN A 25 4.92 -4.17 3.83
C ASN A 25 3.49 -4.68 4.10
N GLU A 26 2.67 -3.88 4.78
CA GLU A 26 1.28 -4.17 5.09
C GLU A 26 0.39 -2.97 4.71
N PRO A 27 0.32 -2.61 3.41
CA PRO A 27 -0.48 -1.48 2.95
C PRO A 27 -1.96 -1.71 3.30
N GLY A 28 -2.68 -0.62 3.61
CA GLY A 28 -4.09 -0.70 3.99
C GLY A 28 -4.33 -1.01 5.47
N LYS A 29 -3.28 -1.35 6.25
CA LYS A 29 -3.41 -1.79 7.65
C LYS A 29 -2.81 -0.79 8.64
N ILE A 30 -3.58 -0.53 9.69
CA ILE A 30 -3.12 0.19 10.88
C ILE A 30 -3.09 -0.82 12.02
N SER A 31 -1.93 -0.98 12.64
CA SER A 31 -1.75 -1.90 13.78
C SER A 31 -1.70 -1.12 15.10
N LEU A 32 -2.32 -1.69 16.13
CA LEU A 32 -2.25 -1.20 17.51
C LEU A 32 -1.73 -2.32 18.40
N ALA A 33 -0.67 -2.05 19.15
CA ALA A 33 -0.19 -2.91 20.22
C ALA A 33 -0.47 -2.25 21.58
N VAL A 34 -1.05 -3.03 22.49
CA VAL A 34 -1.30 -2.64 23.89
C VAL A 34 -0.50 -3.58 24.79
N PRO A 35 0.75 -3.22 25.14
CA PRO A 35 1.55 -4.06 26.03
C PRO A 35 0.87 -4.21 27.39
N ALA A 36 0.89 -5.43 27.94
CA ALA A 36 0.18 -5.82 29.17
C ALA A 36 -1.36 -5.82 29.05
N ASP A 37 -1.86 -6.10 27.84
CA ASP A 37 -3.26 -6.40 27.48
C ASP A 37 -4.30 -5.29 27.67
N ARG A 38 -3.97 -4.23 28.43
CA ARG A 38 -4.86 -3.09 28.67
C ARG A 38 -4.11 -1.78 28.83
N ALA A 39 -4.69 -0.72 28.29
CA ALA A 39 -4.34 0.66 28.60
C ALA A 39 -5.57 1.37 29.17
N VAL A 40 -5.42 2.08 30.29
CA VAL A 40 -6.47 2.92 30.86
C VAL A 40 -6.20 4.35 30.42
N MET A 41 -7.20 4.97 29.81
CA MET A 41 -7.08 6.30 29.22
C MET A 41 -8.11 7.25 29.81
N THR A 42 -7.70 8.51 29.95
CA THR A 42 -8.65 9.61 30.15
C THR A 42 -9.42 9.89 28.85
N PRO A 43 -10.59 10.55 28.91
CA PRO A 43 -11.31 10.95 27.69
C PRO A 43 -10.46 11.80 26.73
N ALA A 44 -9.54 12.62 27.25
CA ALA A 44 -8.63 13.42 26.43
C ALA A 44 -7.63 12.54 25.67
N GLN A 45 -7.01 11.55 26.34
CA GLN A 45 -6.09 10.60 25.71
C GLN A 45 -6.79 9.72 24.66
N ALA A 46 -8.02 9.29 24.94
CA ALA A 46 -8.83 8.53 23.98
C ALA A 46 -9.10 9.35 22.70
N ARG A 47 -9.42 10.65 22.83
CA ARG A 47 -9.59 11.55 21.68
C ARG A 47 -8.29 11.74 20.89
N GLN A 48 -7.15 11.82 21.56
CA GLN A 48 -5.84 11.91 20.89
C GLN A 48 -5.54 10.64 20.08
N LEU A 49 -5.78 9.46 20.65
CA LEU A 49 -5.64 8.20 19.92
C LEU A 49 -6.58 8.15 18.70
N ALA A 50 -7.84 8.52 18.88
CA ALA A 50 -8.82 8.55 17.79
C ALA A 50 -8.42 9.51 16.67
N ALA A 51 -7.96 10.72 17.01
CA ALA A 51 -7.48 11.70 16.03
C ALA A 51 -6.30 11.16 15.22
N TRP A 52 -5.36 10.46 15.88
CA TRP A 52 -4.26 9.82 15.18
C TRP A 52 -4.73 8.70 14.24
N LEU A 53 -5.64 7.82 14.70
CA LEU A 53 -6.19 6.74 13.89
C LEU A 53 -6.90 7.23 12.64
N ILE A 54 -7.71 8.28 12.78
CA ILE A 54 -8.40 8.92 11.65
C ILE A 54 -7.37 9.50 10.67
N GLY A 55 -6.36 10.21 11.18
CA GLY A 55 -5.30 10.79 10.35
C GLY A 55 -4.54 9.74 9.53
N GLU A 56 -4.20 8.58 10.11
CA GLU A 56 -3.53 7.51 9.38
C GLU A 56 -4.46 6.77 8.41
N ALA A 57 -5.75 6.63 8.73
CA ALA A 57 -6.73 6.02 7.84
C ALA A 57 -6.92 6.84 6.55
N GLU A 58 -6.99 8.17 6.67
CA GLU A 58 -7.11 9.06 5.50
C GLU A 58 -5.86 9.00 4.61
N LYS A 59 -4.65 9.02 5.19
CA LYS A 59 -3.40 8.84 4.43
C LYS A 59 -3.36 7.51 3.67
N THR A 60 -3.85 6.45 4.32
CA THR A 60 -3.90 5.11 3.72
C THR A 60 -4.86 5.07 2.53
N ARG A 61 -6.05 5.68 2.66
CA ARG A 61 -7.03 5.80 1.58
C ARG A 61 -6.49 6.54 0.36
N GLU A 62 -5.72 7.61 0.60
CA GLU A 62 -5.06 8.35 -0.48
C GLU A 62 -4.02 7.48 -1.21
N ALA A 63 -3.22 6.72 -0.46
CA ALA A 63 -2.21 5.81 -1.02
C ALA A 63 -2.86 4.70 -1.86
N GLU A 64 -3.93 4.06 -1.38
CA GLU A 64 -4.68 3.06 -2.14
C GLU A 64 -5.25 3.65 -3.45
N THR A 65 -5.79 4.87 -3.38
CA THR A 65 -6.34 5.56 -4.56
C THR A 65 -5.25 5.84 -5.59
N GLN A 66 -4.05 6.24 -5.15
CA GLN A 66 -2.91 6.47 -6.03
C GLN A 66 -2.38 5.17 -6.64
N GLU A 67 -2.27 4.10 -5.86
CA GLU A 67 -1.80 2.80 -6.35
C GLU A 67 -2.76 2.21 -7.40
N GLN A 68 -4.08 2.30 -7.16
CA GLN A 68 -5.09 1.89 -8.13
C GLN A 68 -5.01 2.69 -9.44
N ARG A 69 -4.76 4.00 -9.35
CA ARG A 69 -4.52 4.84 -10.54
C ARG A 69 -3.25 4.44 -11.27
N ALA A 70 -2.15 4.20 -10.56
CA ALA A 70 -0.87 3.77 -11.14
C ALA A 70 -1.01 2.42 -11.86
N LYS A 71 -1.69 1.43 -11.25
CA LYS A 71 -1.97 0.13 -11.88
C LYS A 71 -2.77 0.25 -13.18
N ARG A 72 -3.79 1.12 -13.20
CA ARG A 72 -4.59 1.38 -14.43
C ARG A 72 -3.75 1.99 -15.54
N LEU A 73 -2.92 2.99 -15.22
CA LEU A 73 -2.05 3.65 -16.19
C LEU A 73 -0.99 2.69 -16.74
N TYR A 74 -0.40 1.88 -15.86
CA TYR A 74 0.56 0.85 -16.26
C TYR A 74 -0.07 -0.19 -17.19
N GLY A 75 -1.25 -0.72 -16.85
CA GLY A 75 -1.96 -1.67 -17.70
C GLY A 75 -2.29 -1.11 -19.10
N ALA A 76 -2.67 0.16 -19.18
CA ALA A 76 -2.91 0.84 -20.46
C ALA A 76 -1.62 1.02 -21.28
N ALA A 77 -0.50 1.33 -20.64
CA ALA A 77 0.81 1.46 -21.30
C ALA A 77 1.34 0.09 -21.78
N GLU A 78 1.19 -0.96 -20.97
CA GLU A 78 1.57 -2.33 -21.32
C GLU A 78 0.76 -2.86 -22.51
N ALA A 79 -0.55 -2.59 -22.54
CA ALA A 79 -1.41 -2.96 -23.67
C ALA A 79 -0.99 -2.29 -24.98
N ARG A 80 -0.59 -1.00 -24.92
CA ARG A 80 -0.03 -0.28 -26.08
C ARG A 80 1.28 -0.89 -26.55
N ARG A 81 2.20 -1.19 -25.63
CA ARG A 81 3.47 -1.85 -25.93
C ARG A 81 3.25 -3.22 -26.58
N GLN A 82 2.32 -4.02 -26.06
CA GLN A 82 1.98 -5.33 -26.64
C GLN A 82 1.33 -5.20 -28.03
N ALA A 83 0.48 -4.20 -28.26
CA ALA A 83 -0.11 -3.94 -29.56
C ALA A 83 0.95 -3.54 -30.60
N GLU A 84 1.93 -2.73 -30.21
CA GLU A 84 3.06 -2.31 -31.04
C GLU A 84 4.00 -3.49 -31.37
N ILE A 85 4.30 -4.33 -30.39
CA ILE A 85 5.05 -5.58 -30.59
C ILE A 85 4.28 -6.54 -31.52
N ARG A 86 2.96 -6.66 -31.35
CA ARG A 86 2.13 -7.50 -32.24
C ARG A 86 2.10 -6.94 -33.66
N ALA A 87 1.99 -5.62 -33.83
CA ALA A 87 2.00 -4.98 -35.15
C ALA A 87 3.34 -5.18 -35.87
N THR A 88 4.46 -5.11 -35.14
CA THR A 88 5.81 -5.35 -35.70
C THR A 88 6.07 -6.82 -36.02
N LEU A 89 5.56 -7.77 -35.21
CA LEU A 89 5.71 -9.21 -35.46
C LEU A 89 4.72 -9.76 -36.50
N GLY A 90 3.53 -9.18 -36.61
CA GLY A 90 2.51 -9.55 -37.60
C GLY A 90 2.85 -9.19 -39.04
N GLY A 91 3.88 -8.34 -39.25
CA GLY A 91 4.36 -7.93 -40.56
C GLY A 91 5.39 -8.87 -41.20
N TYR A 92 5.82 -9.95 -40.53
CA TYR A 92 6.76 -10.91 -41.13
C TYR A 92 6.00 -11.96 -41.96
N PRO A 93 6.16 -11.99 -43.30
CA PRO A 93 5.63 -13.09 -44.09
C PRO A 93 6.30 -14.38 -43.62
N ARG A 94 5.47 -15.36 -43.20
CA ARG A 94 5.95 -16.72 -42.93
C ARG A 94 6.55 -17.27 -44.23
N ARG A 95 7.89 -17.25 -44.34
CA ARG A 95 8.61 -18.06 -45.32
C ARG A 95 8.31 -19.52 -44.99
N GLY A 96 7.36 -20.09 -45.73
CA GLY A 96 7.09 -21.52 -45.68
C GLY A 96 8.35 -22.31 -46.06
N PRO A 97 8.52 -23.54 -45.53
CA PRO A 97 9.67 -24.37 -45.85
C PRO A 97 9.68 -24.67 -47.34
N ARG A 98 10.79 -24.35 -48.02
CA ARG A 98 11.05 -24.80 -49.39
C ARG A 98 11.20 -26.31 -49.37
N ALA A 99 10.26 -27.01 -50.00
CA ALA A 99 10.42 -28.42 -50.35
C ALA A 99 11.59 -28.55 -51.34
N PHE A 100 12.50 -29.49 -51.04
CA PHE A 100 13.50 -30.02 -51.95
C PHE A 100 13.10 -31.45 -52.32
#